data_AF-C5M4R5-F1
#
_entry.id   AF-C5M4R5-F1
#
_cell.length_a   1.000
_cell.length_b   1.000
_cell.length_c   1.000
_cell.angle_alpha   90.00
_cell.angle_beta   90.00
_cell.angle_gamma   90.00
#
_symmetry.space_group_name_H-M   'P 1'
#
loop_
_entity.id
_entity.type
_entity.pdbx_description
1 polymer ?
#
loop_
_entity_poly.entity_id
_entity_poly.type
_entity_poly.pdbx_seq_one_letter_code
_entity_poly.pdbx_strand_id
1 'polypeptide(L)' 'MWNLGSNPNAKRMAEVVKFYNKLPKGPAPAPAKPTNPIARYRAAFFDGDNASGKPFIHLAIVIVIFGYSLEYQHLKAHH' A
#
# COMPACT_ATOMS: atom_id res chain seq x y z
N MET A 1 47.61 3.60 2.56
CA MET A 1 46.19 3.75 3.01
C MET A 1 45.84 2.52 3.81
N TRP A 2 45.72 2.61 5.13
CA TRP A 2 45.49 1.46 6.00
C TRP A 2 44.02 1.03 5.96
N ASN A 3 43.80 -0.25 5.64
CA ASN A 3 42.49 -0.86 5.47
C ASN A 3 41.82 -1.12 6.84
N LEU A 4 41.06 -0.14 7.33
CA LEU A 4 40.24 -0.24 8.54
C LEU A 4 39.03 -1.20 8.36
N GLY A 5 38.82 -1.75 7.17
CA GLY A 5 37.67 -2.60 6.83
C GLY A 5 37.89 -4.11 6.97
N SER A 6 39.12 -4.60 7.12
CA SER A 6 39.41 -6.05 7.13
C SER A 6 39.52 -6.67 8.53
N ASN A 7 39.29 -5.90 9.60
CA ASN A 7 39.32 -6.46 10.94
C ASN A 7 38.01 -7.22 11.20
N PRO A 8 38.02 -8.56 11.37
CA PRO A 8 36.82 -9.34 11.64
C PRO A 8 36.05 -8.86 12.88
N ASN A 9 36.71 -8.16 13.81
CA ASN A 9 36.06 -7.53 14.96
C ASN A 9 35.17 -6.35 14.55
N ALA A 10 35.52 -5.55 13.54
CA ALA A 10 34.67 -4.46 13.05
C ALA A 10 33.37 -5.02 12.45
N LYS A 11 33.45 -6.16 11.76
CA LYS A 11 32.30 -6.86 11.18
C LYS A 11 31.37 -7.40 12.29
N ARG A 12 31.93 -8.00 13.35
CA ARG A 12 31.18 -8.44 14.53
C ARG A 12 30.48 -7.29 15.25
N MET A 13 31.15 -6.16 15.43
CA MET A 13 30.54 -4.97 16.04
C MET A 13 29.38 -4.42 15.20
N ALA A 14 29.51 -4.40 13.87
CA ALA A 14 28.43 -4.00 12.98
C ALA A 14 27.21 -4.94 13.05
N GLU A 15 27.41 -6.25 13.20
CA GLU A 15 26.32 -7.22 13.33
C GLU A 15 25.57 -7.09 14.66
N VAL A 16 26.28 -6.86 15.77
CA VAL A 16 25.65 -6.63 17.08
C VAL A 16 24.81 -5.35 17.05
N VAL A 17 25.34 -4.25 16.50
CA VAL A 17 24.57 -3.00 16.32
C VAL A 17 23.36 -3.22 15.41
N LYS A 18 23.50 -4.00 14.34
CA LYS A 18 22.38 -4.36 13.44
C LYS A 18 21.35 -5.24 14.13
N PHE A 19 21.77 -6.15 15.02
CA PHE A 19 20.88 -6.98 15.83
C PHE A 19 20.04 -6.13 16.77
N TYR A 20 20.65 -5.21 17.52
CA TYR A 20 19.92 -4.29 18.41
C TYR A 20 19.03 -3.30 17.65
N ASN A 21 19.43 -2.85 16.46
CA ASN A 21 18.57 -2.03 15.59
C ASN A 21 17.37 -2.79 15.03
N LYS A 22 17.50 -4.11 14.86
CA LYS A 22 16.45 -5.01 14.38
C LYS A 22 15.52 -5.49 15.49
N LEU A 23 15.87 -5.30 16.76
CA LEU A 23 14.95 -5.59 17.84
C LEU A 23 13.66 -4.80 17.57
N PRO A 24 12.50 -5.46 17.48
CA PRO A 24 11.27 -4.80 17.12
C PRO A 24 10.97 -3.72 18.17
N LYS A 25 11.13 -2.46 17.77
CA LYS A 25 10.83 -1.29 18.60
C LYS A 25 9.31 -1.16 18.69
N GLY A 26 8.70 -1.97 19.55
CA GLY A 26 7.26 -2.03 19.72
C GLY A 26 6.51 -2.48 18.45
N PRO A 27 5.18 -2.65 18.54
CA PRO A 27 4.35 -2.91 17.37
C PRO A 27 4.57 -1.80 16.33
N ALA A 28 4.69 -2.19 15.06
CA ALA A 28 4.75 -1.24 13.95
C ALA A 28 3.61 -0.21 14.14
N PRO A 29 3.90 1.10 13.97
CA PRO A 29 2.90 2.13 14.18
C PRO A 29 1.64 1.73 13.43
N ALA A 30 0.54 1.60 14.16
CA ALA A 30 -0.75 1.23 13.58
C ALA A 30 -0.98 2.12 12.35
N PRO A 31 -1.43 1.54 11.22
CA PRO A 31 -1.56 2.28 9.98
C PRO A 31 -2.30 3.58 10.27
N ALA A 32 -1.66 4.70 9.92
CA ALA A 32 -2.11 6.03 10.30
C ALA A 32 -3.60 6.15 9.99
N LYS A 33 -4.41 6.47 11.01
CA LYS A 33 -5.86 6.59 10.84
C LYS A 33 -6.12 7.53 9.66
N PRO A 34 -6.78 7.05 8.59
CA PRO A 34 -6.93 7.83 7.39
C PRO A 34 -7.77 9.07 7.69
N THR A 35 -7.16 10.24 7.52
CA THR A 35 -7.76 11.57 7.73
C THR A 35 -8.63 12.02 6.56
N ASN A 36 -8.34 11.52 5.36
CA ASN A 36 -9.03 11.89 4.13
C ASN A 36 -9.96 10.76 3.65
N PRO A 37 -11.10 11.07 3.00
CA PRO A 37 -12.03 10.06 2.48
C PRO A 37 -11.35 9.10 1.48
N ILE A 38 -10.44 9.61 0.65
CA ILE A 38 -9.62 8.82 -0.27
C ILE A 38 -8.68 7.89 0.50
N ALA A 39 -8.07 8.37 1.59
CA ALA A 39 -7.20 7.55 2.44
C ALA A 39 -7.99 6.46 3.17
N ARG A 40 -9.27 6.72 3.53
CA ARG A 40 -10.16 5.71 4.11
C ARG A 40 -10.47 4.60 3.11
N TYR A 41 -10.74 4.95 1.86
CA TYR A 41 -10.96 3.98 0.79
C TYR A 41 -9.69 3.14 0.55
N ARG A 42 -8.53 3.79 0.46
CA ARG A 42 -7.25 3.10 0.30
C ARG A 42 -6.96 2.14 1.45
N ALA A 43 -7.11 2.58 2.69
CA ALA A 43 -6.88 1.74 3.87
C ALA A 43 -7.87 0.57 3.99
N ALA A 44 -9.10 0.72 3.48
CA ALA A 44 -10.12 -0.33 3.54
C ALA A 44 -9.97 -1.40 2.47
N PHE A 45 -9.38 -1.07 1.31
CA PHE A 45 -9.36 -1.96 0.14
C PHE A 45 -7.96 -2.30 -0.39
N PHE A 46 -6.93 -1.52 -0.06
CA PHE A 46 -5.57 -1.69 -0.58
C PHE A 46 -4.51 -1.99 0.49
N ASP A 47 -4.70 -1.57 1.76
CA ASP A 47 -3.74 -1.81 2.84
C ASP A 47 -4.19 -2.94 3.78
N GLY A 48 -3.26 -3.81 4.18
CA GLY A 48 -3.43 -4.82 5.24
C GLY A 48 -4.22 -6.08 4.85
N ASP A 49 -4.80 -6.73 5.86
CA ASP A 49 -5.55 -8.01 5.79
C ASP A 49 -6.82 -7.95 4.91
N ASN A 50 -7.23 -6.73 4.52
CA ASN A 50 -8.37 -6.46 3.65
C ASN A 50 -7.97 -6.16 2.20
N ALA A 51 -6.69 -6.36 1.83
CA ALA A 51 -6.22 -6.33 0.45
C ALA A 51 -6.92 -7.43 -0.36
N SER A 52 -8.12 -7.11 -0.81
CA SER A 52 -9.06 -8.01 -1.45
C SER A 52 -9.36 -7.49 -2.84
N GLY A 53 -9.71 -8.36 -3.79
CA GLY A 53 -10.03 -7.99 -5.18
C GLY A 53 -11.29 -7.11 -5.35
N LYS A 54 -11.90 -6.64 -4.26
CA LYS A 54 -13.08 -5.76 -4.26
C LYS A 54 -12.91 -4.44 -5.05
N PRO A 55 -11.74 -3.76 -5.11
CA PRO A 55 -11.55 -2.60 -5.98
C PRO A 55 -11.79 -2.93 -7.46
N PHE A 56 -11.43 -4.14 -7.90
CA PHE A 56 -11.65 -4.55 -9.29
C PHE A 56 -13.13 -4.72 -9.60
N ILE A 57 -13.91 -5.27 -8.65
CA ILE A 57 -15.38 -5.36 -8.77
C ILE A 57 -15.98 -3.95 -8.82
N HIS A 58 -15.55 -3.03 -7.95
CA HIS A 58 -16.01 -1.64 -7.97
C HIS A 58 -15.71 -0.97 -9.31
N LEU A 59 -14.51 -1.17 -9.85
CA LEU A 59 -14.13 -0.64 -11.15
C LEU A 59 -15.00 -1.20 -12.28
N ALA A 60 -15.24 -2.51 -12.29
CA ALA A 60 -16.10 -3.15 -13.29
C ALA A 60 -17.53 -2.60 -13.25
N ILE A 61 -18.12 -2.43 -12.06
CA ILE A 61 -19.46 -1.86 -11.90
C ILE A 61 -19.52 -0.43 -12.42
N VAL A 62 -18.51 0.39 -12.09
CA VAL A 62 -18.44 1.79 -12.57
C VAL A 62 -18.39 1.83 -14.10
N ILE A 63 -17.58 0.98 -14.73
CA ILE A 63 -17.47 0.92 -16.19
C ILE A 63 -18.81 0.51 -16.83
N VAL A 64 -19.49 -0.50 -16.27
CA VAL A 64 -20.78 -0.96 -16.79
C VAL A 64 -21.85 0.13 -16.70
N ILE A 65 -21.99 0.78 -15.54
CA ILE A 65 -22.98 1.86 -15.34
C ILE A 65 -22.67 3.06 -16.25
N PHE A 66 -21.39 3.42 -16.37
CA PHE A 66 -20.96 4.54 -17.20
C PHE A 66 -21.21 4.25 -18.68
N GLY A 67 -20.79 3.07 -19.17
CA GLY A 67 -21.05 2.62 -20.52
C GLY A 67 -22.54 2.57 -20.86
N TYR A 68 -23.36 2.02 -19.95
CA TYR A 68 -24.82 2.00 -20.11
C TYR A 68 -25.43 3.41 -20.15
N SER A 69 -24.91 4.34 -19.36
CA SER A 69 -25.38 5.72 -19.35
C SER A 69 -25.06 6.44 -20.67
N LEU A 70 -23.87 6.20 -21.24
CA LEU A 70 -23.49 6.71 -22.56
C LEU A 70 -24.36 6.12 -23.68
N GLU A 71 -24.59 4.81 -23.65
CA GLU A 71 -25.49 4.11 -24.59
C GLU A 71 -26.93 4.62 -24.47
N TYR A 72 -27.43 4.78 -23.24
CA TYR A 72 -28.77 5.32 -22.97
C TYR A 72 -28.93 6.75 -23.49
N GLN A 73 -27.90 7.60 -23.35
CA GLN A 73 -27.89 8.93 -23.96
C GLN A 73 -27.88 8.83 -25.49
N HIS A 74 -27.18 7.87 -26.08
CA HIS A 74 -27.16 7.65 -27.52
C HIS A 74 -28.54 7.21 -28.05
N LEU A 75 -29.22 6.29 -27.37
CA LEU A 75 -30.59 5.87 -27.70
C LEU A 75 -31.62 7.00 -27.51
N LYS A 76 -31.43 7.89 -26.52
CA LYS A 76 -32.29 9.07 -26.30
C LYS A 76 -32.06 10.17 -27.33
N ALA A 77 -30.81 10.37 -27.76
CA ALA A 77 -30.45 11.38 -28.75
C ALA A 77 -30.85 10.98 -30.18
N HIS A 78 -31.09 9.70 -30.42
CA HIS A 78 -31.59 9.15 -31.69
C HIS A 78 -33.13 9.05 -31.78
N HIS A 79 -33.88 9.55 -30.78
CA HIS A 79 -35.33 9.78 -30.88
C HIS A 79 -35.60 11.23 -31.34
#